data_AF-A0AAD3M7E1-F1
#
_entry.id   AF-A0AAD3M7E1-F1
#
_cell.length_a   1.000
_cell.length_b   1.000
_cell.length_c   1.000
_cell.angle_alpha   90.00
_cell.angle_beta   90.00
_cell.angle_gamma   90.00
#
_symmetry.space_group_name_H-M   'P 1'
#
loop_
_entity.id
_entity.type
_entity.pdbx_description
1 polymer ?
#
loop_
_entity_poly.entity_id
_entity_poly.type
_entity_poly.pdbx_seq_one_letter_code
_entity_poly.pdbx_strand_id
1 'polypeptide(L)'
;MAFSPSNPPPPTTQPLQIDDNFCGQDFNQPLGGTTAIEGIPLYVDKDDGMTSVAAYDYHGHTVAFTGTRSGRMKKILDDIPLIGIPFPLSRRVFLCSGMEGGR
;
A
#
# COMPACT_ATOMS: atom_id res chain seq x y z
N MET A 1 -8.75 16.48 32.97
CA MET A 1 -7.28 16.60 32.85
C MET A 1 -7.01 17.21 31.49
N ALA A 2 -6.58 18.47 31.45
CA ALA A 2 -6.30 19.17 30.20
C ALA A 2 -4.95 18.66 29.66
N PHE A 3 -4.92 18.18 28.42
CA PHE A 3 -3.68 17.92 27.70
C PHE A 3 -3.03 19.27 27.42
N SER A 4 -1.91 19.56 28.09
CA SER A 4 -1.05 20.69 27.73
C SER A 4 -0.59 20.53 26.28
N PRO A 5 -0.64 21.59 25.45
CA PRO A 5 -0.11 21.55 24.10
C PRO A 5 1.40 21.71 24.18
N SER A 6 2.13 20.64 24.54
CA SER A 6 3.57 20.62 24.35
C SER A 6 3.83 20.45 22.85
N ASN A 7 4.35 21.49 22.21
CA ASN A 7 4.91 21.43 20.85
C ASN A 7 5.78 20.17 20.74
N PRO A 8 5.63 19.35 19.67
CA PRO A 8 6.48 18.18 19.49
C PRO A 8 7.94 18.63 19.41
N PRO A 9 8.87 17.92 20.09
CA PRO A 9 10.29 18.27 20.04
C PRO A 9 10.81 18.17 18.59
N PRO A 10 11.72 19.07 18.18
CA PRO A 10 12.34 18.99 16.86
C PRO A 10 13.09 17.67 16.68
N PRO A 11 13.18 17.12 15.45
CA PRO A 11 13.87 15.86 15.20
C PRO A 11 15.32 15.94 15.68
N THR A 12 15.74 14.97 16.48
CA THR A 12 17.13 14.86 16.95
C THR A 12 18.03 14.42 15.80
N THR A 13 18.97 15.27 15.39
CA THR A 13 19.97 14.95 14.34
C THR A 13 21.12 14.14 14.93
N GLN A 14 20.82 12.95 15.45
CA GLN A 14 21.84 11.94 15.70
C GLN A 14 22.23 11.29 14.36
N PRO A 15 23.52 11.05 14.07
CA PRO A 15 23.93 10.35 12.85
C PRO A 15 23.51 8.88 12.96
N LEU A 16 22.27 8.61 12.54
CA LEU A 16 21.67 7.28 12.46
C LEU A 16 21.65 6.85 10.99
N GLN A 17 22.26 5.72 10.68
CA GLN A 17 22.09 5.06 9.40
C GLN A 17 20.74 4.34 9.43
N ILE A 18 19.85 4.70 8.50
CA ILE A 18 18.58 4.03 8.30
C ILE A 18 18.75 3.16 7.05
N ASP A 19 18.70 1.84 7.23
CA ASP A 19 18.79 0.84 6.17
C ASP A 19 17.48 0.04 6.06
N ASP A 20 17.43 -0.90 5.11
CA ASP A 20 16.25 -1.75 4.86
C ASP A 20 15.90 -2.67 6.04
N ASN A 21 16.83 -2.87 6.98
CA ASN A 21 16.67 -3.71 8.16
C ASN A 21 16.41 -2.88 9.43
N PHE A 22 16.25 -1.56 9.31
CA PHE A 22 15.99 -0.67 10.42
C PHE A 22 14.67 -1.02 11.12
N CYS A 23 14.74 -1.25 12.44
CA CYS A 23 13.60 -1.70 13.25
C CYS A 23 13.09 -0.64 14.25
N GLY A 24 13.50 0.63 14.11
CA GLY A 24 13.09 1.74 14.98
C GLY A 24 14.11 2.10 16.07
N GLN A 25 13.87 3.24 16.72
CA GLN A 25 14.57 3.72 17.91
C GLN A 25 13.55 4.27 18.93
N ASP A 26 14.01 4.62 20.12
CA ASP A 26 13.20 5.23 21.19
C ASP A 26 12.79 6.69 20.92
N PHE A 27 13.36 7.33 19.90
CA PHE A 27 12.99 8.65 19.42
C PHE A 27 12.41 8.61 17.99
N ASN A 28 11.70 9.68 17.61
CA ASN A 28 10.97 9.82 16.34
C ASN A 28 9.91 8.73 16.12
N GLN A 29 9.35 8.18 17.19
CA GLN A 29 8.23 7.24 17.14
C GLN A 29 7.02 7.79 17.91
N PRO A 30 5.79 7.53 17.44
CA PRO A 30 5.45 6.83 16.20
C PRO A 30 5.69 7.69 14.95
N LEU A 31 6.09 7.06 13.84
CA LEU A 31 6.21 7.73 12.54
C LEU A 31 4.85 7.82 11.84
N GLY A 32 4.56 8.98 11.26
CA GLY A 32 3.42 9.21 10.38
C GLY A 32 3.87 9.78 9.02
N GLY A 33 2.92 10.16 8.19
CA GLY A 33 3.17 10.82 6.91
C GLY A 33 1.91 11.51 6.40
N THR A 34 2.08 12.68 5.78
CA THR A 34 0.98 13.42 5.14
C THR A 34 0.92 13.18 3.64
N THR A 35 2.01 12.72 3.04
CA THR A 35 2.08 12.36 1.62
C THR A 35 1.75 10.88 1.44
N ALA A 36 0.76 10.60 0.60
CA ALA A 36 0.39 9.23 0.24
C ALA A 36 1.42 8.61 -0.71
N ILE A 37 1.61 7.29 -0.60
CA ILE A 37 2.39 6.52 -1.58
C ILE A 37 1.47 6.20 -2.76
N GLU A 38 1.88 6.59 -3.96
CA GLU A 38 1.13 6.30 -5.18
C GLU A 38 1.45 4.89 -5.71
N GLY A 39 0.39 4.12 -5.98
CA GLY A 39 0.49 2.80 -6.62
C GLY A 39 0.11 2.86 -8.09
N ILE A 40 0.44 1.80 -8.83
CA ILE A 40 0.00 1.63 -10.23
C ILE A 40 -1.40 0.99 -10.22
N PRO A 41 -2.43 1.62 -10.80
CA PRO A 41 -3.77 1.04 -10.83
C PRO A 41 -3.81 -0.13 -11.83
N LEU A 42 -4.15 -1.33 -11.35
CA LEU A 42 -4.26 -2.54 -12.20
C LEU A 42 -5.70 -2.76 -12.70
N TYR A 43 -6.70 -2.40 -11.90
CA TYR A 43 -8.11 -2.54 -12.24
C TYR A 43 -8.96 -1.51 -11.48
N VAL A 44 -10.01 -0.99 -12.12
CA VAL A 44 -10.96 -0.06 -11.52
C VAL A 44 -12.38 -0.52 -11.86
N ASP A 45 -13.20 -0.70 -10.83
CA ASP A 45 -14.63 -0.97 -10.95
C ASP A 45 -15.42 0.29 -10.61
N LYS A 46 -15.94 0.98 -11.63
CA LYS A 46 -16.70 2.23 -11.45
C LYS A 46 -18.18 2.02 -11.13
N ASP A 47 -18.69 0.81 -11.38
CA ASP A 47 -20.13 0.54 -11.29
C ASP A 47 -20.49 -0.03 -9.91
N ASP A 48 -19.90 -1.16 -9.56
CA ASP A 48 -20.22 -1.88 -8.32
C ASP A 48 -19.23 -1.54 -7.19
N GLY A 49 -18.01 -1.14 -7.57
CA GLY A 49 -16.92 -0.85 -6.65
C GLY A 49 -16.32 -2.12 -6.03
N MET A 50 -15.05 -2.02 -5.66
CA MET A 50 -14.30 -3.10 -5.01
C MET A 50 -14.39 -2.97 -3.48
N THR A 51 -14.54 -4.11 -2.79
CA THR A 51 -14.65 -4.18 -1.33
C THR A 51 -13.57 -5.03 -0.68
N SER A 52 -12.97 -5.95 -1.44
CA SER A 52 -11.92 -6.85 -0.96
C SER A 52 -11.02 -7.28 -2.11
N VAL A 53 -9.82 -7.74 -1.77
CA VAL A 53 -8.86 -8.25 -2.73
C VAL A 53 -8.09 -9.44 -2.14
N ALA A 54 -7.82 -10.44 -2.97
CA ALA A 54 -6.92 -11.55 -2.67
C ALA A 54 -6.15 -11.89 -3.94
N ALA A 55 -4.89 -12.31 -3.82
CA ALA A 55 -4.12 -12.78 -4.98
C ALA A 55 -3.21 -13.93 -4.62
N TYR A 56 -2.85 -14.68 -5.65
CA TYR A 56 -1.96 -15.81 -5.57
C TYR A 56 -1.11 -15.90 -6.83
N ASP A 57 0.09 -16.45 -6.68
CA ASP A 57 0.92 -16.84 -7.81
C ASP A 57 0.43 -18.19 -8.34
N TYR A 58 0.18 -18.26 -9.64
CA TYR A 58 -0.24 -19.46 -10.34
C TYR A 58 0.59 -19.64 -11.61
N HIS A 59 1.46 -20.66 -11.61
CA HIS A 59 2.35 -20.95 -12.73
C HIS A 59 3.15 -19.72 -13.20
N GLY A 60 3.62 -18.89 -12.27
CA GLY A 60 4.38 -17.68 -12.60
C GLY A 60 3.54 -16.49 -13.03
N HIS A 61 2.21 -16.58 -12.98
CA HIS A 61 1.29 -15.46 -13.18
C HIS A 61 0.64 -15.04 -11.86
N THR A 62 0.54 -13.74 -11.62
CA THR A 62 -0.28 -13.24 -10.52
C THR A 62 -1.74 -13.26 -10.94
N VAL A 63 -2.58 -13.96 -10.18
CA VAL A 63 -4.03 -13.95 -10.36
C VAL A 63 -4.64 -13.25 -9.16
N ALA A 64 -5.37 -12.17 -9.41
CA ALA A 64 -6.07 -11.42 -8.37
C ALA A 64 -7.58 -11.65 -8.46
N PHE A 65 -8.23 -11.67 -7.32
CA PHE A 65 -9.68 -11.66 -7.16
C PHE A 65 -10.08 -10.44 -6.39
N THR A 66 -11.16 -9.78 -6.82
CA THR A 66 -11.79 -8.71 -6.06
C THR A 66 -13.24 -9.04 -5.76
N GLY A 67 -13.64 -8.85 -4.50
CA GLY A 67 -15.05 -8.85 -4.12
C GLY A 67 -15.67 -7.49 -4.41
N THR A 68 -16.94 -7.47 -4.79
CA THR A 68 -17.68 -6.24 -5.10
C THR A 68 -18.76 -5.94 -4.07
N ARG A 69 -19.36 -4.74 -4.12
CA ARG A 69 -20.43 -4.36 -3.19
C ARG A 69 -21.69 -5.20 -3.35
N SER A 70 -22.02 -5.64 -4.56
CA SER A 70 -23.13 -6.56 -4.82
C SER A 70 -22.87 -8.01 -4.41
N GLY A 71 -21.72 -8.31 -3.78
CA GLY A 71 -21.36 -9.66 -3.32
C GLY A 71 -20.88 -10.58 -4.44
N ARG A 72 -20.42 -10.02 -5.57
CA ARG A 72 -19.83 -10.79 -6.66
C ARG A 72 -18.31 -10.87 -6.50
N MET A 73 -17.72 -11.86 -7.16
CA MET A 73 -16.27 -12.00 -7.25
C MET A 73 -15.84 -11.83 -8.71
N LYS A 74 -14.85 -10.95 -8.95
CA LYS A 74 -14.24 -10.74 -10.25
C LYS A 74 -12.82 -11.31 -10.25
N LYS A 75 -12.46 -12.04 -11.31
CA LYS A 75 -11.10 -12.53 -11.55
C LYS A 75 -10.38 -11.55 -12.46
N ILE A 76 -9.21 -11.11 -12.03
CA ILE A 76 -8.30 -10.25 -12.79
C ILE A 76 -7.10 -11.13 -13.15
N LEU A 77 -6.92 -11.33 -14.46
CA LEU A 77 -5.76 -12.02 -15.02
C LEU A 77 -4.80 -10.94 -15.50
N ASP A 78 -3.66 -10.85 -14.84
CA ASP A 78 -2.57 -10.07 -15.39
C ASP A 78 -1.92 -10.86 -16.51
N ASP A 79 -2.18 -10.43 -17.74
CA ASP A 79 -1.19 -10.48 -18.81
C ASP A 79 -0.56 -9.08 -18.92
N ILE A 80 -0.24 -8.44 -17.78
CA ILE A 80 0.33 -7.09 -17.77
C ILE A 80 1.72 -7.18 -18.43
N PRO A 81 1.95 -6.53 -19.59
CA PRO A 81 3.31 -6.22 -19.99
C PRO A 81 3.80 -5.18 -18.99
N LEU A 82 4.64 -5.59 -18.04
CA LEU A 82 5.24 -4.73 -17.02
C LEU A 82 6.29 -3.81 -17.68
N ILE A 83 5.83 -2.99 -18.63
CA ILE A 83 6.63 -1.96 -19.29
C ILE A 83 6.91 -0.91 -18.22
N GLY A 84 8.15 -0.91 -17.74
CA GLY A 84 8.65 0.09 -16.79
C GLY A 84 8.87 -0.42 -15.37
N ILE A 85 8.63 -1.70 -15.07
CA ILE A 85 9.03 -2.27 -13.77
C ILE A 85 10.34 -3.06 -13.99
N PRO A 86 11.49 -2.55 -13.52
CA PRO A 86 12.73 -3.30 -13.61
C PRO A 86 12.62 -4.55 -12.72
N PHE A 87 12.47 -5.71 -13.36
CA PHE A 87 12.79 -7.01 -12.76
C PHE A 87 14.30 -7.04 -12.48
N PRO A 88 14.77 -7.49 -11.29
CA PRO A 88 14.39 -8.76 -10.70
C PRO A 88 14.39 -8.74 -9.15
N LEU A 89 13.26 -8.63 -8.45
CA LEU A 89 13.24 -8.89 -7.00
C LEU A 89 11.88 -9.43 -6.53
N SER A 90 11.96 -10.30 -5.53
CA SER A 90 10.89 -10.96 -4.78
C SER A 90 9.51 -10.28 -4.90
N ARG A 91 8.57 -10.96 -5.57
CA ARG A 91 7.19 -10.53 -5.87
C ARG A 91 6.42 -10.15 -4.60
N ARG A 92 6.50 -8.91 -4.16
CA ARG A 92 5.54 -8.33 -3.19
C ARG A 92 4.68 -7.32 -3.92
N VAL A 93 3.69 -7.82 -4.67
CA VAL A 93 2.61 -6.97 -5.20
C VAL A 93 1.68 -6.65 -4.04
N PHE A 94 1.62 -5.39 -3.64
CA PHE A 94 0.65 -4.92 -2.66
C PHE A 94 -0.65 -4.60 -3.38
N LEU A 95 -1.70 -5.38 -3.09
CA LEU A 95 -3.03 -5.14 -3.61
C LEU A 95 -3.85 -4.41 -2.56
N CYS A 96 -4.38 -3.25 -2.95
CA CYS A 96 -5.23 -2.43 -2.09
C CYS A 96 -6.59 -2.24 -2.77
N SER A 97 -7.67 -2.37 -2.00
CA SER A 97 -8.99 -1.93 -2.44
C SER A 97 -9.06 -0.41 -2.25
N GLY A 98 -8.82 0.36 -3.30
CA GLY A 98 -9.00 1.81 -3.26
C GLY A 98 -10.48 2.17 -3.15
N MET A 99 -10.86 2.90 -2.11
CA MET A 99 -12.12 3.65 -2.10
C MET A 99 -11.83 5.02 -2.74
N GLU A 100 -12.60 5.43 -3.75
CA GLU A 100 -12.57 6.83 -4.18
C GLU A 100 -12.93 7.69 -2.97
N GLY A 101 -11.99 8.52 -2.53
CA GLY A 101 -12.23 9.54 -1.53
C GLY A 101 -13.26 10.53 -2.06
N GLY A 102 -14.45 10.50 -1.46
CA GLY A 102 -15.39 11.62 -1.55
C GLY A 102 -14.72 12.88 -1.01
N ARG A 103 -14.98 13.99 -1.70
CA ARG A 103 -14.51 15.35 -1.35
C ARG A 103 -14.79 15.71 0.10
#